data_AF-A0A7C3TTW1-F1
#
_entry.id   AF-A0A7C3TTW1-F1
#
_cell.length_a   1.000
_cell.length_b   1.000
_cell.length_c   1.000
_cell.angle_alpha   90.00
_cell.angle_beta   90.00
_cell.angle_gamma   90.00
#
_symmetry.space_group_name_H-M   'P 1'
#
loop_
_entity.id
_entity.type
_entity.pdbx_description
1 polymer ?
#
loop_
_entity_poly.entity_id
_entity_poly.type
_entity_poly.pdbx_seq_one_letter_code
_entity_poly.pdbx_strand_id
1 'polypeptide(L)'
;MTVLMAVVMTMAQIPKKIPDALTSEAPDKEQRVVTMAWKRTPWLPLILDRQMELLARSRLAFVVKYPEAGSTMDKDRMFYEAKDLILYLPRAFYVGFFMPTPAMAAGSGTSPAGTALRRIVGGEMLLLYLCYPLVLIGLWRWRKKTEAGFFLFWAVSGILLYTITSPNIGALYRFRYGFLTALSGAGIYGGLCRLFGREG
;
A
#
# COMPACT_ATOMS: atom_id res chain seq x y z
N MET A 1 -0.61 -2.28 22.95
CA MET A 1 -1.81 -2.95 23.50
C MET A 1 -3.13 -2.27 23.12
N THR A 2 -3.14 -0.96 22.84
CA THR A 2 -4.37 -0.20 22.56
C THR A 2 -5.03 -0.52 21.20
N VAL A 3 -4.24 -0.85 20.17
CA VAL A 3 -4.75 -1.20 18.82
C VAL A 3 -5.39 -2.59 18.79
N LEU A 4 -4.81 -3.55 19.51
CA LEU A 4 -5.35 -4.92 19.59
C LEU A 4 -6.70 -4.92 20.31
N MET A 5 -6.86 -4.09 21.34
CA MET A 5 -8.11 -3.99 22.10
C MET A 5 -9.23 -3.32 21.29
N ALA A 6 -8.92 -2.30 20.49
CA ALA A 6 -9.87 -1.66 19.58
C ALA A 6 -10.34 -2.60 18.46
N VAL A 7 -9.44 -3.41 17.89
CA VAL A 7 -9.78 -4.42 16.87
C VAL A 7 -10.63 -5.55 17.45
N VAL A 8 -10.32 -6.03 18.66
CA VAL A 8 -11.10 -7.07 19.35
C VAL A 8 -12.49 -6.57 19.75
N MET A 9 -12.63 -5.33 20.23
CA MET A 9 -13.95 -4.76 20.54
C MET A 9 -14.81 -4.50 19.30
N THR A 10 -14.18 -4.17 18.16
CA THR A 10 -14.92 -3.98 16.89
C THR A 10 -15.38 -5.32 16.29
N MET A 11 -14.62 -6.39 16.50
CA MET A 11 -15.00 -7.76 16.11
C MET A 11 -16.13 -8.32 16.99
N ALA A 12 -16.24 -7.88 18.25
CA ALA A 12 -17.30 -8.31 19.16
C ALA A 12 -18.69 -7.70 18.85
N GLN A 13 -18.76 -6.68 17.99
CA GLN A 13 -20.03 -6.03 17.59
C GLN A 13 -20.58 -6.50 16.24
N ILE A 14 -20.01 -7.55 15.64
CA ILE A 14 -20.57 -8.13 14.42
C ILE A 14 -21.91 -8.80 14.79
N PRO A 15 -23.07 -8.37 14.23
CA PRO A 15 -24.33 -9.03 14.49
C PRO A 15 -24.25 -10.50 14.04
N LYS A 16 -24.51 -11.42 14.96
CA LYS A 16 -24.44 -12.89 14.78
C LYS A 16 -25.46 -13.45 13.78
N LYS A 17 -26.32 -12.60 13.22
CA LYS A 17 -27.38 -12.98 12.29
C LYS A 17 -27.16 -12.23 10.97
N ILE A 18 -26.79 -12.99 9.96
CA ILE A 18 -26.76 -12.53 8.57
C ILE A 18 -28.22 -12.20 8.20
N PRO A 19 -28.57 -10.96 7.84
CA PRO A 19 -29.93 -10.65 7.43
C PRO A 19 -30.29 -11.43 6.16
N ASP A 20 -31.47 -12.07 6.16
CA ASP A 20 -32.00 -12.94 5.09
C ASP A 20 -32.14 -12.25 3.71
N ALA A 21 -31.79 -10.96 3.62
CA ALA A 21 -31.73 -10.16 2.40
C ALA A 21 -30.50 -10.44 1.52
N LEU A 22 -29.55 -11.27 1.96
CA LEU A 22 -28.41 -11.73 1.14
C LEU A 22 -28.67 -13.03 0.36
N THR A 23 -29.89 -13.58 0.48
CA THR A 23 -30.36 -14.75 -0.28
C THR A 23 -31.12 -14.36 -1.56
N SER A 24 -31.09 -13.09 -1.94
CA SER A 24 -31.54 -12.62 -3.25
C SER A 24 -30.44 -12.91 -4.26
N GLU A 25 -30.69 -13.96 -5.05
CA GLU A 25 -30.03 -14.35 -6.31
C GLU A 25 -28.85 -13.46 -6.71
N ALA A 26 -27.63 -13.94 -6.46
CA ALA A 26 -26.44 -13.35 -7.05
C ALA A 26 -26.61 -13.44 -8.58
N PRO A 27 -26.70 -12.31 -9.32
CA PRO A 27 -26.69 -12.40 -10.76
C PRO A 27 -25.36 -13.02 -11.15
N ASP A 28 -25.42 -14.03 -12.01
CA ASP A 28 -24.29 -14.70 -12.64
C ASP A 28 -23.34 -13.65 -13.20
N LYS A 29 -22.36 -13.23 -12.39
CA LYS A 29 -21.33 -12.29 -12.79
C LYS A 29 -20.37 -13.12 -13.60
N GLU A 30 -20.68 -13.27 -14.88
CA GLU A 30 -19.69 -13.54 -15.92
C GLU A 30 -18.39 -12.86 -15.50
N GLN A 31 -17.38 -13.67 -15.19
CA GLN A 31 -16.02 -13.19 -15.09
C GLN A 31 -15.70 -12.64 -16.46
N ARG A 32 -15.99 -11.35 -16.71
CA ARG A 32 -15.54 -10.65 -17.90
C ARG A 32 -14.03 -10.80 -17.88
N VAL A 33 -13.52 -11.70 -18.72
CA VAL A 33 -12.08 -11.84 -18.97
C VAL A 33 -11.66 -10.49 -19.51
N VAL A 34 -11.09 -9.66 -18.66
CA VAL A 34 -10.67 -8.32 -19.07
C VAL A 34 -9.46 -8.53 -19.97
N THR A 35 -9.68 -8.49 -21.27
CA THR A 35 -8.64 -8.62 -22.28
C THR A 35 -7.88 -7.31 -22.37
N MET A 36 -6.82 -7.20 -21.56
CA MET A 36 -5.77 -6.23 -21.81
C MET A 36 -4.85 -6.76 -22.91
N ALA A 37 -4.70 -6.00 -23.99
CA ALA A 37 -3.65 -6.26 -24.97
C ALA A 37 -2.31 -5.72 -24.44
N TRP A 38 -1.59 -6.55 -23.67
CA TRP A 38 -0.24 -6.24 -23.23
C TRP A 38 0.70 -6.19 -24.44
N LYS A 39 1.42 -5.09 -24.61
CA LYS A 39 2.40 -4.92 -25.68
C LYS A 39 3.78 -5.28 -25.15
N ARG A 40 4.35 -6.34 -25.73
CA ARG A 40 5.69 -6.81 -25.39
C ARG A 40 6.71 -5.69 -25.57
N THR A 41 7.57 -5.52 -24.56
CA THR A 41 8.66 -4.54 -24.59
C THR A 41 9.91 -5.15 -25.25
N PRO A 42 10.39 -4.64 -26.40
CA PRO A 42 11.45 -5.32 -27.16
C PRO A 42 12.80 -5.45 -26.44
N TRP A 43 13.15 -4.47 -25.61
CA TRP A 43 14.43 -4.42 -24.90
C TRP A 43 14.43 -5.19 -23.56
N LEU A 44 13.26 -5.65 -23.10
CA LEU A 44 13.10 -6.30 -21.81
C LEU A 44 13.13 -7.84 -21.95
N PRO A 45 13.88 -8.56 -21.10
CA PRO A 45 13.83 -10.01 -21.06
C PRO A 45 12.40 -10.53 -20.86
N LEU A 46 12.03 -11.59 -21.59
CA LEU A 46 10.66 -12.12 -21.61
C LEU A 46 10.15 -12.48 -20.21
N ILE A 47 11.03 -12.97 -19.33
CA ILE A 47 10.65 -13.32 -17.96
C ILE A 47 10.16 -12.08 -17.19
N LEU A 48 10.86 -10.94 -17.32
CA LEU A 48 10.53 -9.70 -16.63
C LEU A 48 9.30 -9.04 -17.24
N ASP A 49 9.17 -9.05 -18.57
CA ASP A 49 8.00 -8.52 -19.28
C ASP A 49 6.72 -9.25 -18.83
N ARG A 50 6.77 -10.58 -18.68
CA ARG A 50 5.65 -11.38 -18.14
C ARG A 50 5.31 -11.07 -16.69
N GLN A 51 6.30 -10.81 -15.83
CA GLN A 51 6.02 -10.41 -14.45
C GLN A 51 5.34 -9.03 -14.40
N MET A 52 5.78 -8.09 -15.23
CA MET A 52 5.16 -6.77 -15.33
C MET A 52 3.75 -6.84 -15.89
N GLU A 53 3.52 -7.70 -16.89
CA GLU A 53 2.18 -8.00 -17.40
C GLU A 53 1.26 -8.56 -16.29
N LEU A 54 1.77 -9.48 -15.46
CA LEU A 54 1.00 -10.03 -14.35
C LEU A 54 0.60 -8.95 -13.34
N LEU A 55 1.52 -8.03 -13.01
CA LEU A 55 1.22 -6.87 -12.16
C LEU A 55 0.14 -5.98 -12.78
N ALA A 56 0.27 -5.65 -14.07
CA ALA A 56 -0.71 -4.85 -14.81
C ALA A 56 -2.10 -5.49 -14.82
N ARG A 57 -2.19 -6.79 -15.14
CA ARG A 57 -3.44 -7.56 -15.13
C ARG A 57 -4.07 -7.61 -13.74
N SER A 58 -3.26 -7.81 -12.69
CA SER A 58 -3.76 -7.84 -11.31
C SER A 58 -4.43 -6.52 -10.92
N ARG A 59 -3.80 -5.38 -11.24
CA ARG A 59 -4.35 -4.05 -10.99
C ARG A 59 -5.61 -3.80 -11.81
N LEU A 60 -5.60 -4.17 -13.08
CA LEU A 60 -6.74 -3.99 -13.98
C LEU A 60 -7.98 -4.74 -13.47
N ALA A 61 -7.80 -5.96 -12.96
CA ALA A 61 -8.88 -6.73 -12.35
C ALA A 61 -9.55 -5.97 -11.20
N PHE A 62 -8.78 -5.25 -10.37
CA PHE A 62 -9.34 -4.40 -9.32
C PHE A 62 -10.13 -3.21 -9.87
N VAL A 63 -9.61 -2.52 -10.88
CA VAL A 63 -10.27 -1.32 -11.45
C VAL A 63 -11.58 -1.70 -12.14
N VAL A 64 -11.59 -2.78 -12.93
CA VAL A 64 -12.78 -3.22 -13.66
C VAL A 64 -13.83 -3.86 -12.75
N LYS A 65 -13.41 -4.58 -11.69
CA LYS A 65 -14.36 -5.20 -10.75
C LYS A 65 -15.09 -4.17 -9.88
N TYR A 66 -14.48 -3.01 -9.63
CA TYR A 66 -15.02 -1.98 -8.73
C TYR A 66 -14.92 -0.56 -9.34
N PRO A 67 -15.59 -0.29 -10.47
CA PRO A 67 -15.48 0.98 -11.19
C PRO A 67 -16.00 2.16 -10.35
N GLU A 68 -17.09 1.98 -9.61
CA GLU A 68 -17.73 3.01 -8.77
C GLU A 68 -17.10 3.16 -7.39
N ALA A 69 -16.04 2.39 -7.06
CA ALA A 69 -15.41 2.51 -5.74
C ALA A 69 -14.71 3.88 -5.62
N GLY A 70 -15.22 4.74 -4.74
CA GLY A 70 -14.64 6.05 -4.43
C GLY A 70 -13.29 6.01 -3.68
N SER A 71 -12.81 4.81 -3.33
CA SER A 71 -11.53 4.58 -2.66
C SER A 71 -10.43 4.05 -3.59
N THR A 72 -10.69 3.96 -4.90
CA THR A 72 -9.72 3.51 -5.90
C THR A 72 -8.95 4.70 -6.47
N MET A 73 -7.62 4.64 -6.40
CA MET A 73 -6.69 5.65 -6.93
C MET A 73 -6.30 5.40 -8.38
N ASP A 74 -5.96 6.50 -9.06
CA ASP A 74 -5.35 6.53 -10.39
C ASP A 74 -6.14 5.64 -11.39
N LYS A 75 -7.48 5.71 -11.36
CA LYS A 75 -8.40 4.91 -12.22
C LYS A 75 -8.18 5.15 -13.71
N ASP A 76 -7.67 6.32 -14.04
CA ASP A 76 -7.36 6.83 -15.38
C ASP A 76 -6.03 6.31 -15.93
N ARG A 77 -5.16 5.75 -15.08
CA ARG A 77 -3.87 5.20 -15.50
C ARG A 77 -3.98 3.70 -15.70
N MET A 78 -3.79 3.22 -16.92
CA MET A 78 -3.67 1.79 -17.25
C MET A 78 -2.25 1.48 -17.72
N PHE A 79 -1.83 0.21 -17.62
CA PHE A 79 -0.46 -0.22 -17.91
C PHE A 79 -0.41 -1.18 -19.10
N TYR A 80 -0.13 -0.68 -20.30
CA TYR A 80 -0.18 -1.47 -21.54
C TYR A 80 1.18 -2.08 -21.92
N GLU A 81 2.28 -1.51 -21.42
CA GLU A 81 3.64 -2.01 -21.63
C GLU A 81 4.52 -1.78 -20.39
N ALA A 82 5.71 -2.40 -20.35
CA ALA A 82 6.62 -2.30 -19.20
C ALA A 82 7.02 -0.85 -18.89
N LYS A 83 7.12 -0.01 -19.92
CA LYS A 83 7.46 1.40 -19.79
C LYS A 83 6.46 2.15 -18.90
N ASP A 84 5.17 1.82 -18.99
CA ASP A 84 4.13 2.48 -18.20
C ASP A 84 4.32 2.22 -16.69
N LEU A 85 4.71 1.00 -16.31
CA LEU A 85 5.04 0.68 -14.92
C LEU A 85 6.28 1.43 -14.44
N ILE A 86 7.32 1.49 -15.27
CA ILE A 86 8.57 2.19 -14.93
C ILE A 86 8.29 3.68 -14.72
N LEU A 87 7.52 4.31 -15.61
CA LEU A 87 7.10 5.70 -15.48
C LEU A 87 6.17 5.93 -14.27
N TYR A 88 5.49 4.89 -13.80
CA TYR A 88 4.67 4.94 -12.60
C TYR A 88 5.47 4.78 -11.30
N LEU A 89 6.72 4.27 -11.33
CA LEU A 89 7.52 4.06 -10.12
C LEU A 89 7.68 5.30 -9.23
N PRO A 90 7.98 6.51 -9.75
CA PRO A 90 8.07 7.71 -8.91
C PRO A 90 6.76 8.01 -8.17
N ARG A 91 5.62 7.82 -8.86
CA ARG A 91 4.29 7.98 -8.28
C ARG A 91 4.00 6.88 -7.25
N ALA A 92 4.34 5.62 -7.55
CA ALA A 92 4.17 4.50 -6.64
C ALA A 92 5.02 4.66 -5.37
N PHE A 93 6.23 5.21 -5.50
CA PHE A 93 7.06 5.57 -4.36
C PHE A 93 6.40 6.65 -3.50
N TYR A 94 5.95 7.74 -4.13
CA TYR A 94 5.24 8.80 -3.40
C TYR A 94 4.00 8.26 -2.66
N VAL A 95 3.13 7.52 -3.36
CA VAL A 95 1.91 6.95 -2.79
C VAL A 95 2.24 5.93 -1.70
N GLY A 96 3.24 5.08 -1.92
CA GLY A 96 3.63 4.00 -1.02
C GLY A 96 4.24 4.48 0.30
N PHE A 97 5.00 5.58 0.28
CA PHE A 97 5.65 6.12 1.48
C PHE A 97 4.91 7.29 2.12
N PHE A 98 4.13 8.06 1.37
CA PHE A 98 3.58 9.34 1.85
C PHE A 98 2.05 9.42 1.82
N MET A 99 1.35 8.28 1.77
CA MET A 99 -0.10 8.26 2.02
C MET A 99 -0.44 7.82 3.45
N PRO A 100 -1.52 8.32 4.09
CA PRO A 100 -2.35 9.41 3.59
C PRO A 100 -1.55 10.71 3.65
N THR A 101 -1.73 11.54 2.63
CA THR A 101 -1.29 12.93 2.77
C THR A 101 -2.14 13.60 3.85
N PRO A 102 -1.61 14.58 4.59
CA PRO A 102 -2.39 15.28 5.63
C PRO A 102 -3.71 15.86 5.08
N ALA A 103 -3.68 16.38 3.86
CA ALA A 103 -4.88 16.84 3.16
C ALA A 103 -5.92 15.73 2.94
N MET A 104 -5.48 14.51 2.58
CA MET A 104 -6.38 13.38 2.37
C MET A 104 -6.93 12.80 3.68
N ALA A 105 -6.16 12.87 4.76
CA ALA A 105 -6.63 12.49 6.10
C ALA A 105 -7.65 13.47 6.68
N ALA A 106 -7.53 14.77 6.35
CA ALA A 106 -8.47 15.81 6.78
C ALA A 106 -9.82 15.77 6.03
N GLY A 107 -9.85 15.16 4.82
CA GLY A 107 -11.05 15.05 4.00
C GLY A 107 -12.10 14.05 4.52
N SER A 108 -13.32 14.13 3.98
CA SER A 108 -14.41 13.20 4.26
C SER A 108 -14.24 11.87 3.51
N GLY A 109 -14.49 10.76 4.20
CA GLY A 109 -14.56 9.42 3.62
C GLY A 109 -15.93 9.14 2.98
N THR A 110 -15.99 8.09 2.16
CA THR A 110 -17.25 7.63 1.52
C THR A 110 -18.29 7.17 2.55
N SER A 111 -17.88 6.90 3.80
CA SER A 111 -18.77 6.60 4.92
C SER A 111 -18.29 7.30 6.20
N PRO A 112 -19.17 7.47 7.22
CA PRO A 112 -18.78 8.02 8.52
C PRO A 112 -17.64 7.25 9.18
N ALA A 113 -17.71 5.90 9.13
CA ALA A 113 -16.64 5.03 9.62
C ALA A 113 -15.34 5.18 8.81
N GLY A 114 -15.45 5.32 7.48
CA GLY A 114 -14.30 5.59 6.60
C GLY A 114 -13.62 6.93 6.90
N THR A 115 -14.39 7.94 7.31
CA THR A 115 -13.88 9.25 7.72
C THR A 115 -13.10 9.16 9.03
N ALA A 116 -13.64 8.46 10.04
CA ALA A 116 -12.95 8.23 11.30
C ALA A 116 -11.62 7.49 11.09
N LEU A 117 -11.63 6.44 10.26
CA LEU A 117 -10.43 5.67 9.94
C LEU A 117 -9.37 6.53 9.22
N ARG A 118 -9.78 7.39 8.28
CA ARG A 118 -8.85 8.32 7.60
C ARG A 118 -8.15 9.27 8.57
N ARG A 119 -8.87 9.77 9.58
CA ARG A 119 -8.30 10.65 10.61
C ARG A 119 -7.30 9.92 11.50
N ILE A 120 -7.63 8.71 11.95
CA ILE A 120 -6.75 7.89 12.79
C ILE A 120 -5.45 7.57 12.02
N VAL A 121 -5.59 7.01 10.81
CA VAL A 121 -4.43 6.66 9.96
C VAL A 121 -3.63 7.91 9.57
N GLY A 122 -4.29 9.05 9.38
CA GLY A 122 -3.63 10.34 9.18
C GLY A 122 -2.79 10.78 10.36
N GLY A 123 -3.29 10.61 11.59
CA GLY A 123 -2.54 10.87 12.81
C GLY A 123 -1.31 9.97 12.95
N GLU A 124 -1.47 8.67 12.68
CA GLU A 124 -0.34 7.71 12.67
C GLU A 124 0.73 8.11 11.65
N MET A 125 0.33 8.50 10.44
CA MET A 125 1.31 8.95 9.43
C MET A 125 1.94 10.29 9.77
N LEU A 126 1.24 11.20 10.45
CA LEU A 126 1.85 12.45 10.90
C LEU A 126 2.99 12.18 11.90
N LEU A 127 2.77 11.27 12.84
CA LEU A 127 3.83 10.80 13.74
C LEU A 127 4.99 10.18 12.95
N LEU A 128 4.68 9.37 11.94
CA LEU A 128 5.70 8.77 11.09
C LEU A 128 6.51 9.81 10.31
N TYR A 129 5.87 10.86 9.79
CA TYR A 129 6.57 11.96 9.13
C TYR A 129 7.52 12.70 10.05
N LEU A 130 7.17 12.88 11.34
CA LEU A 130 8.09 13.44 12.34
C LEU A 130 9.29 12.51 12.60
N CYS A 131 9.10 11.20 12.45
CA CYS A 131 10.15 10.21 12.62
C CYS A 131 11.01 9.97 11.36
N TYR A 132 10.58 10.41 10.17
CA TYR A 132 11.33 10.20 8.92
C TYR A 132 12.78 10.71 8.94
N PRO A 133 13.12 11.86 9.56
CA PRO A 133 14.52 12.25 9.72
C PRO A 133 15.35 11.21 10.48
N LEU A 134 14.80 10.62 11.55
CA LEU A 134 15.47 9.54 12.31
C LEU A 134 15.63 8.29 11.46
N VAL A 135 14.59 7.93 10.69
CA VAL A 135 14.64 6.80 9.75
C VAL A 135 15.77 6.98 8.74
N LEU A 136 15.87 8.17 8.13
CA LEU A 136 16.92 8.49 7.16
C LEU A 136 18.32 8.42 7.79
N ILE A 137 18.49 8.96 9.01
CA ILE A 137 19.77 8.90 9.74
C ILE A 137 20.16 7.45 10.04
N GLY A 138 19.21 6.63 10.52
CA GLY A 138 19.45 5.22 10.82
C GLY A 138 19.81 4.40 9.58
N LEU A 139 19.07 4.59 8.48
CA LEU A 139 19.38 3.96 7.20
C LEU A 139 20.75 4.42 6.66
N TRP A 140 21.09 5.70 6.81
CA TRP A 140 22.40 6.22 6.41
C TRP A 140 23.55 5.61 7.22
N ARG A 141 23.35 5.41 8.53
CA ARG A 141 24.33 4.74 9.41
C ARG A 141 24.62 3.32 8.92
N TRP A 142 23.60 2.57 8.56
CA TRP A 142 23.77 1.17 8.16
C TRP A 142 23.98 0.97 6.66
N ARG A 143 24.15 2.03 5.86
CA ARG A 143 24.32 1.93 4.40
C ARG A 143 25.47 1.04 3.94
N LYS A 144 26.46 0.79 4.81
CA LYS A 144 27.63 -0.06 4.52
C LYS A 144 27.42 -1.53 4.91
N LYS A 145 26.40 -1.84 5.72
CA LYS A 145 26.07 -3.21 6.13
C LYS A 145 25.23 -3.86 5.04
N THR A 146 25.66 -5.00 4.53
CA THR A 146 24.95 -5.73 3.47
C THR A 146 23.56 -6.19 3.89
N GLU A 147 23.40 -6.56 5.17
CA GLU A 147 22.14 -6.98 5.78
C GLU A 147 21.10 -5.85 5.75
N ALA A 148 21.53 -4.61 6.02
CA ALA A 148 20.67 -3.45 5.94
C ALA A 148 20.24 -3.15 4.49
N GLY A 149 21.10 -3.41 3.52
CA GLY A 149 20.76 -3.34 2.09
C GLY A 149 19.67 -4.33 1.71
N PHE A 150 19.80 -5.61 2.11
CA PHE A 150 18.77 -6.63 1.86
C PHE A 150 17.45 -6.29 2.53
N PHE A 151 17.49 -5.84 3.78
CA PHE A 151 16.30 -5.42 4.51
C PHE A 151 15.60 -4.23 3.83
N LEU A 152 16.37 -3.21 3.43
CA LEU A 152 15.83 -2.05 2.71
C LEU A 152 15.21 -2.47 1.38
N PHE A 153 15.89 -3.32 0.62
CA PHE A 153 15.37 -3.86 -0.63
C PHE A 153 14.05 -4.60 -0.44
N TRP A 154 13.96 -5.48 0.56
CA TRP A 154 12.74 -6.22 0.89
C TRP A 154 11.60 -5.27 1.29
N ALA A 155 11.86 -4.30 2.15
CA ALA A 155 10.84 -3.36 2.61
C ALA A 155 10.34 -2.45 1.47
N VAL A 156 11.26 -1.85 0.71
CA VAL A 156 10.92 -0.93 -0.39
C VAL A 156 10.21 -1.68 -1.53
N SER A 157 10.72 -2.85 -1.94
CA SER A 157 10.07 -3.64 -2.98
C SER A 157 8.67 -4.09 -2.56
N GLY A 158 8.49 -4.54 -1.32
CA GLY A 158 7.17 -4.88 -0.78
C GLY A 158 6.20 -3.70 -0.86
N ILE A 159 6.61 -2.52 -0.39
CA ILE A 159 5.79 -1.30 -0.46
C ILE A 159 5.42 -0.97 -1.91
N LEU A 160 6.39 -0.98 -2.83
CA LEU A 160 6.16 -0.63 -4.23
C LEU A 160 5.24 -1.63 -4.94
N LEU A 161 5.45 -2.94 -4.74
CA LEU A 161 4.62 -3.99 -5.34
C LEU A 161 3.16 -3.87 -4.90
N TYR A 162 2.90 -3.64 -3.60
CA TYR A 162 1.54 -3.42 -3.12
C TYR A 162 0.91 -2.13 -3.63
N THR A 163 1.68 -1.04 -3.73
CA THR A 163 1.18 0.22 -4.31
C THR A 163 0.83 0.08 -5.78
N ILE A 164 1.61 -0.67 -6.56
CA ILE A 164 1.34 -0.88 -7.99
C ILE A 164 0.12 -1.78 -8.18
N THR A 165 -0.02 -2.85 -7.40
CA THR A 165 -1.07 -3.86 -7.60
C THR A 165 -2.43 -3.45 -7.04
N SER A 166 -2.45 -2.77 -5.89
CA SER A 166 -3.68 -2.41 -5.19
C SER A 166 -4.01 -0.92 -5.36
N PRO A 167 -4.91 -0.55 -6.30
CA PRO A 167 -5.34 0.83 -6.45
C PRO A 167 -6.28 1.25 -5.30
N ASN A 168 -6.80 0.31 -4.51
CA ASN A 168 -7.68 0.61 -3.38
C ASN A 168 -6.89 1.16 -2.19
N ILE A 169 -7.22 2.38 -1.77
CA ILE A 169 -6.59 3.09 -0.64
C ILE A 169 -6.65 2.27 0.66
N GLY A 170 -7.81 1.70 0.97
CA GLY A 170 -8.03 0.94 2.21
C GLY A 170 -7.23 -0.36 2.26
N ALA A 171 -7.20 -1.11 1.16
CA ALA A 171 -6.37 -2.30 1.03
C ALA A 171 -4.88 -1.95 1.08
N LEU A 172 -4.49 -0.90 0.37
CA LEU A 172 -3.10 -0.43 0.35
C LEU A 172 -2.58 -0.12 1.75
N TYR A 173 -3.37 0.56 2.60
CA TYR A 173 -2.98 0.83 3.99
C TYR A 173 -2.65 -0.44 4.75
N ARG A 174 -3.50 -1.46 4.67
CA ARG A 174 -3.35 -2.70 5.45
C ARG A 174 -2.12 -3.48 5.02
N PHE A 175 -1.92 -3.64 3.71
CA PHE A 175 -0.84 -4.49 3.19
C PHE A 175 0.54 -3.85 3.31
N ARG A 176 0.66 -2.54 3.11
CA ARG A 176 1.95 -1.86 3.24
C ARG A 176 2.35 -1.62 4.69
N TYR A 177 1.40 -1.63 5.63
CA TYR A 177 1.68 -1.30 7.04
C TYR A 177 2.79 -2.17 7.62
N GLY A 178 2.80 -3.46 7.32
CA GLY A 178 3.85 -4.37 7.79
C GLY A 178 5.26 -3.96 7.33
N PHE A 179 5.43 -3.65 6.06
CA PHE A 179 6.73 -3.25 5.50
C PHE A 179 7.15 -1.86 5.96
N LEU A 180 6.21 -0.90 5.97
CA LEU A 180 6.49 0.49 6.36
C LEU A 180 6.83 0.61 7.84
N THR A 181 6.11 -0.11 8.71
CA THR A 181 6.41 -0.11 10.15
C THR A 181 7.73 -0.81 10.46
N ALA A 182 8.04 -1.93 9.81
CA ALA A 182 9.33 -2.59 9.95
C ALA A 182 10.48 -1.66 9.55
N LEU A 183 10.38 -1.01 8.38
CA LEU A 183 11.37 -0.05 7.90
C LEU A 183 11.55 1.13 8.86
N SER A 184 10.43 1.68 9.31
CA SER A 184 10.43 2.85 10.19
C SER A 184 10.98 2.51 11.57
N GLY A 185 10.60 1.37 12.14
CA GLY A 185 11.11 0.92 13.44
C GLY A 185 12.63 0.69 13.42
N ALA A 186 13.13 0.00 12.39
CA ALA A 186 14.57 -0.21 12.21
C ALA A 186 15.31 1.12 12.04
N GLY A 187 14.80 2.01 11.18
CA GLY A 187 15.40 3.31 10.94
C GLY A 187 15.41 4.20 12.19
N ILE A 188 14.30 4.28 12.93
CA ILE A 188 14.22 5.03 14.18
C ILE A 188 15.23 4.52 15.20
N TYR A 189 15.33 3.19 15.39
CA TYR A 189 16.32 2.60 16.30
C TYR A 189 17.75 2.99 15.91
N GLY A 190 18.12 2.83 14.63
CA GLY A 190 19.44 3.23 14.13
C GLY A 190 19.72 4.73 14.30
N GLY A 191 18.71 5.57 14.07
CA GLY A 191 18.80 7.02 14.24
C GLY A 191 19.00 7.43 15.71
N LEU A 192 18.24 6.82 16.63
CA LEU A 192 18.37 7.06 18.07
C LEU A 192 19.74 6.60 18.60
N CYS A 193 20.23 5.41 18.20
CA CYS A 193 21.57 4.94 18.55
C CYS A 193 22.65 5.95 18.13
N ARG A 194 22.50 6.56 16.94
CA ARG A 194 23.42 7.57 16.44
C ARG A 194 23.39 8.87 17.23
N LEU A 195 22.21 9.30 17.68
CA LEU A 195 22.03 10.52 18.47
C LEU A 195 22.52 10.36 19.92
N PHE A 196 22.28 9.20 20.53
CA PHE A 196 22.67 8.93 21.91
C PHE A 196 24.09 8.34 22.05
N GLY A 197 24.87 8.28 20.98
CA GLY A 197 26.25 7.81 21.02
C GLY A 197 26.42 6.35 21.47
N ARG A 198 25.35 5.53 21.37
CA ARG A 198 25.44 4.11 21.75
C ARG A 198 25.96 3.31 20.57
N GLU A 199 27.05 2.59 20.79
CA GLU A 199 27.55 1.62 19.83
C GLU A 199 26.56 0.45 19.72
N GLY A 200 26.18 0.14 18.48
CA GLY A 200 25.32 -0.95 18.06
C GLY A 200 25.60 -1.26 16.60
#